data_AF-A0A5N7RLM8-F1
#
_entry.id   AF-A0A5N7RLM8-F1
#
_cell.length_a   1.000
_cell.length_b   1.000
_cell.length_c   1.000
_cell.angle_alpha   90.00
_cell.angle_beta   90.00
_cell.angle_gamma   90.00
#
_symmetry.space_group_name_H-M   'P 1'
#
loop_
_entity.id
_entity.type
_entity.pdbx_description
1 polymer ?
#
loop_
_entity_poly.entity_id
_entity_poly.type
_entity_poly.pdbx_seq_one_letter_code
_entity_poly.pdbx_strand_id
1 'polypeptide(L)'
;MSNSLDPVAPDEILPDAAGSLFRRTPLAAAPAPARQARPRGRGHRVDDVPAFLIHSYPYRETSLILDVFTRSHGRLALVAKGAKRPHSALRPVLIAFQRLSLSWSGAGEIKTLVRAEWSGAPQRLQGAAAMSGWYLNELLLRLLGRDDPHESLYDAYVDALARLAAHPRLSSALREFEWRLLCEIGYGFDPAATGAEEPVRAGVRYRVPLEAGPEQEEPEAPQLGTPIAGESLLALAAGRFEDAAAEPELRRLLRERLDYHMNGRPLATRQVLRDLNAMVSTQGAADPAAPVRQRRPLEGERP
;
A
#
# COMPACT_ATOMS: atom_id res chain seq x y z
N MET A 1 -33.72 -23.71 -24.08
CA MET A 1 -32.43 -24.01 -24.74
C MET A 1 -31.35 -23.49 -23.80
N SER A 2 -30.69 -24.41 -23.10
CA SER A 2 -29.58 -24.14 -22.18
C SER A 2 -28.41 -23.48 -22.90
N ASN A 3 -27.77 -22.50 -22.27
CA ASN A 3 -26.35 -22.23 -22.50
C ASN A 3 -25.61 -22.56 -21.20
N SER A 4 -24.97 -23.73 -21.21
CA SER A 4 -24.03 -24.22 -20.22
C SER A 4 -22.78 -23.34 -20.27
N LEU A 5 -22.40 -22.78 -19.12
CA LEU A 5 -21.04 -22.29 -18.90
C LEU A 5 -20.23 -23.52 -18.53
N ASP A 6 -19.50 -24.07 -19.50
CA ASP A 6 -18.63 -25.21 -19.24
C ASP A 6 -17.47 -24.78 -18.33
N PRO A 7 -17.15 -25.56 -17.27
CA PRO A 7 -16.04 -25.29 -16.38
C PRO A 7 -14.71 -25.52 -17.10
N VAL A 8 -13.75 -24.62 -16.87
CA VAL A 8 -12.36 -24.72 -17.34
C VAL A 8 -11.74 -26.03 -16.80
N ALA A 9 -11.09 -26.77 -17.68
CA ALA A 9 -10.58 -28.12 -17.42
C ALA A 9 -9.37 -28.14 -16.44
N PRO A 10 -9.24 -29.16 -15.59
CA PRO A 10 -8.26 -29.21 -14.49
C PRO A 10 -6.79 -29.56 -14.86
N ASP A 11 -6.37 -29.48 -16.13
CA ASP A 11 -5.04 -29.96 -16.56
C ASP A 11 -4.27 -29.00 -17.49
N GLU A 12 -4.64 -27.72 -17.54
CA GLU A 12 -3.89 -26.75 -18.35
C GLU A 12 -2.59 -26.34 -17.63
N ILE A 13 -1.50 -27.05 -17.96
CA ILE A 13 -0.14 -26.54 -17.75
C ILE A 13 -0.02 -25.31 -18.65
N LEU A 14 -0.01 -24.11 -18.07
CA LEU A 14 0.25 -22.88 -18.84
C LEU A 14 1.63 -23.06 -19.51
N PRO A 15 1.72 -23.10 -20.86
CA PRO A 15 2.99 -23.18 -21.53
C PRO A 15 3.75 -21.88 -21.24
N ASP A 16 4.93 -22.02 -20.64
CA ASP A 16 5.92 -20.97 -20.39
C ASP A 16 5.31 -19.64 -19.91
N ALA A 17 5.25 -19.45 -18.58
CA ALA A 17 4.91 -18.18 -17.94
C ALA A 17 6.01 -17.11 -18.16
N ALA A 18 6.34 -16.85 -19.43
CA ALA A 18 7.12 -15.75 -19.97
C ALA A 18 6.38 -14.41 -19.74
N GLY A 19 6.08 -14.12 -18.47
CA GLY A 19 5.22 -13.03 -18.06
C GLY A 19 5.04 -12.88 -16.54
N SER A 20 5.58 -13.78 -15.71
CA SER A 20 5.56 -13.61 -14.25
C SER A 20 6.12 -12.23 -13.89
N LEU A 21 5.37 -11.41 -13.14
CA LEU A 21 5.84 -10.10 -12.66
C LEU A 21 7.17 -10.23 -11.90
N PHE A 22 7.46 -11.41 -11.36
CA PHE A 22 8.73 -11.76 -10.71
C PHE A 22 9.89 -12.01 -11.69
N ARG A 23 9.61 -12.64 -12.85
CA ARG A 23 10.61 -12.91 -13.91
C ARG A 23 10.73 -11.82 -14.96
N ARG A 24 9.95 -10.73 -14.85
CA ARG A 24 10.26 -9.53 -15.61
C ARG A 24 11.67 -9.10 -15.19
N THR A 25 12.62 -9.38 -16.08
CA THR A 25 13.89 -8.66 -16.21
C THR A 25 13.65 -7.22 -15.79
N PRO A 26 14.51 -6.57 -14.98
CA PRO A 26 14.33 -5.17 -14.62
C PRO A 26 13.90 -4.43 -15.88
N LEU A 27 12.70 -3.82 -15.82
CA LEU A 27 12.11 -3.12 -16.96
C LEU A 27 13.23 -2.27 -17.54
N ALA A 28 13.61 -2.53 -18.80
CA ALA A 28 14.89 -2.12 -19.38
C ALA A 28 15.32 -0.78 -18.80
N ALA A 29 16.49 -0.75 -18.15
CA ALA A 29 17.02 0.45 -17.52
C ALA A 29 16.74 1.63 -18.45
N ALA A 30 15.94 2.60 -17.97
CA ALA A 30 15.79 3.85 -18.67
C ALA A 30 17.19 4.32 -19.07
N PRO A 31 17.40 4.82 -20.30
CA PRO A 31 18.73 5.18 -20.76
C PRO A 31 19.39 5.99 -19.66
N ALA A 32 20.55 5.51 -19.20
CA ALA A 32 21.26 6.11 -18.09
C ALA A 32 21.23 7.63 -18.29
N PRO A 33 20.78 8.43 -17.30
CA PRO A 33 20.80 9.87 -17.47
C PRO A 33 22.23 10.23 -17.87
N ALA A 34 22.36 10.95 -18.98
CA ALA A 34 23.64 11.38 -19.51
C ALA A 34 24.49 11.85 -18.32
N ARG A 35 25.66 11.25 -18.15
CA ARG A 35 26.55 11.43 -17.01
C ARG A 35 26.86 12.92 -16.87
N GLN A 36 26.02 13.65 -16.13
CA GLN A 36 26.19 15.08 -15.97
C GLN A 36 27.48 15.28 -15.18
N ALA A 37 28.41 16.00 -15.79
CA ALA A 37 29.69 16.32 -15.19
C ALA A 37 29.45 16.92 -13.81
N ARG A 38 30.05 16.32 -12.78
CA ARG A 38 29.98 16.82 -11.39
C ARG A 38 30.45 18.28 -11.36
N PRO A 39 29.59 19.27 -11.10
CA PRO A 39 30.06 20.62 -10.88
C PRO A 39 30.73 20.64 -9.49
N ARG A 40 32.03 20.95 -9.47
CA ARG A 40 32.74 21.23 -8.22
C ARG A 40 32.30 22.62 -7.72
N GLY A 41 31.68 22.65 -6.54
CA GLY A 41 31.69 23.81 -5.63
C GLY A 41 30.47 24.74 -5.58
N ARG A 42 29.39 24.31 -4.91
CA ARG A 42 28.49 25.06 -4.00
C ARG A 42 27.40 24.07 -3.54
N GLY A 43 26.96 24.15 -2.28
CA GLY A 43 26.26 23.08 -1.54
C GLY A 43 25.24 22.25 -2.34
N HIS A 44 25.25 20.93 -2.11
CA HIS A 44 24.39 19.91 -2.74
C HIS A 44 22.92 20.36 -2.76
N ARG A 45 22.49 20.94 -3.88
CA ARG A 45 21.13 21.43 -4.12
C ARG A 45 20.51 20.56 -5.21
N VAL A 46 19.27 20.15 -4.98
CA VAL A 46 18.46 19.36 -5.89
C VAL A 46 17.16 20.11 -6.08
N ASP A 47 16.74 20.28 -7.33
CA ASP A 47 15.58 21.09 -7.69
C ASP A 47 14.50 20.26 -8.40
N ASP A 48 13.25 20.63 -8.14
CA ASP A 48 12.02 20.17 -8.81
C ASP A 48 11.85 18.65 -8.97
N VAL A 49 12.15 17.87 -7.92
CA VAL A 49 11.98 16.41 -7.93
C VAL A 49 10.54 16.03 -7.55
N PRO A 50 9.88 15.16 -8.35
CA PRO A 50 8.57 14.60 -8.01
C PRO A 50 8.60 13.83 -6.68
N ALA A 51 7.66 14.15 -5.80
CA ALA A 51 7.59 13.58 -4.47
C ALA A 51 6.15 13.51 -3.92
N PHE A 52 5.98 12.73 -2.86
CA PHE A 52 4.80 12.78 -2.00
C PHE A 52 5.22 13.03 -0.56
N LEU A 53 4.40 13.81 0.16
CA LEU A 53 4.50 13.89 1.61
C LEU A 53 3.92 12.60 2.21
N ILE A 54 4.76 11.86 2.93
CA ILE A 54 4.36 10.62 3.60
C ILE A 54 3.92 10.92 5.03
N HIS A 55 4.71 11.72 5.75
CA HIS A 55 4.40 12.14 7.11
C HIS A 55 5.05 13.49 7.46
N SER A 56 4.48 14.20 8.43
CA SER A 56 5.03 15.45 8.95
C SER A 56 5.02 15.47 10.48
N TYR A 57 6.10 15.96 11.08
CA TYR A 57 6.26 16.11 12.52
C TYR A 57 6.50 17.58 12.89
N PRO A 58 5.85 18.12 13.94
CA PRO A 58 6.21 19.43 14.48
C PRO A 58 7.69 19.50 14.85
N TYR A 59 8.40 20.54 14.40
CA TYR A 59 9.81 20.75 14.71
C TYR A 59 10.11 22.21 15.02
N ARG A 60 10.54 22.48 16.25
CA ARG A 60 10.65 23.85 16.78
C ARG A 60 9.31 24.61 16.67
N GLU A 61 9.35 25.90 17.01
CA GLU A 61 8.16 26.74 17.04
C GLU A 61 7.49 26.85 15.66
N THR A 62 8.27 27.10 14.61
CA THR A 62 7.73 27.46 13.28
C THR A 62 8.00 26.45 12.16
N SER A 63 8.67 25.33 12.42
CA SER A 63 9.13 24.41 11.37
C SER A 63 8.49 23.02 11.48
N LEU A 64 8.67 22.22 10.43
CA LEU A 64 8.28 20.81 10.38
C LEU A 64 9.47 19.95 9.95
N ILE A 65 9.55 18.72 10.44
CA ILE A 65 10.28 17.65 9.75
C ILE A 65 9.26 16.91 8.88
N LEU A 66 9.64 16.63 7.63
CA LEU A 66 8.84 15.90 6.65
C LEU A 66 9.57 14.61 6.31
N ASP A 67 8.86 13.49 6.33
CA ASP A 67 9.28 12.30 5.58
C ASP A 67 8.56 12.35 4.23
N VAL A 68 9.35 12.36 3.16
CA VAL A 68 8.88 12.42 1.78
C VAL A 68 9.35 11.20 1.01
N PHE A 69 8.56 10.73 0.06
CA PHE A 69 8.96 9.71 -0.89
C PHE A 69 9.14 10.37 -2.25
N THR A 70 10.36 10.36 -2.76
CA THR A 70 10.73 11.00 -4.04
C THR A 70 10.98 9.93 -5.09
N ARG A 71 10.72 10.25 -6.35
CA ARG A 71 10.90 9.28 -7.44
C ARG A 71 12.36 8.85 -7.57
N SER A 72 13.28 9.81 -7.66
CA SER A 72 14.69 9.57 -8.02
C SER A 72 15.68 9.60 -6.85
N HIS A 73 15.23 9.88 -5.62
CA HIS A 73 16.11 9.96 -4.44
C HIS A 73 15.56 9.15 -3.24
N GLY A 74 14.54 8.32 -3.46
CA GLY A 74 13.98 7.47 -2.42
C GLY A 74 13.26 8.24 -1.33
N ARG A 75 13.23 7.63 -0.13
CA ARG A 75 12.66 8.26 1.07
C ARG A 75 13.66 9.21 1.70
N LEU A 76 13.25 10.45 1.95
CA LEU A 76 14.09 11.51 2.52
C LEU A 76 13.44 12.16 3.73
N ALA A 77 14.27 12.64 4.65
CA ALA A 77 13.85 13.56 5.71
C ALA A 77 14.21 15.01 5.34
N LEU A 78 13.23 15.90 5.35
CA LEU A 78 13.40 17.32 5.03
C LEU A 78 12.95 18.20 6.20
N VAL A 79 13.71 19.26 6.52
CA VAL A 79 13.24 20.34 7.40
C VAL A 79 12.58 21.44 6.57
N ALA A 80 11.31 21.70 6.84
CA ALA A 80 10.52 22.78 6.26
C ALA A 80 10.48 23.97 7.22
N LYS A 81 11.45 24.88 7.07
CA LYS A 81 11.61 26.04 7.95
C LYS A 81 10.46 27.03 7.76
N GLY A 82 9.84 27.47 8.86
CA GLY A 82 8.75 28.45 8.80
C GLY A 82 7.43 27.92 8.21
N ALA A 83 7.31 26.61 7.96
CA ALA A 83 6.11 25.99 7.39
C ALA A 83 4.83 26.20 8.23
N LYS A 84 4.96 26.42 9.55
CA LYS A 84 3.83 26.65 10.46
C LYS A 84 3.39 28.12 10.54
N ARG A 85 4.13 29.06 9.94
CA ARG A 85 3.79 30.50 10.01
C ARG A 85 2.47 30.77 9.29
N PRO A 86 1.64 31.74 9.77
CA PRO A 86 0.34 32.05 9.17
C PRO A 86 0.40 32.31 7.66
N HIS A 87 1.42 33.04 7.19
CA HIS A 87 1.61 33.43 5.78
C HIS A 87 2.68 32.60 5.05
N SER A 88 2.95 31.37 5.52
CA SER A 88 3.94 30.51 4.88
C SER A 88 3.45 30.00 3.53
N ALA A 89 4.25 30.20 2.47
CA ALA A 89 3.97 29.62 1.14
C ALA A 89 3.96 28.08 1.15
N LEU A 90 4.62 27.45 2.13
CA LEU A 90 4.69 25.98 2.24
C LEU A 90 3.42 25.38 2.86
N ARG A 91 2.73 26.12 3.73
CA ARG A 91 1.58 25.62 4.50
C ARG A 91 0.43 25.09 3.62
N PRO A 92 0.00 25.77 2.53
CA PRO A 92 -1.06 25.25 1.68
C PRO A 92 -0.59 24.13 0.74
N VAL A 93 0.72 23.96 0.55
CA VAL A 93 1.27 23.01 -0.43
C VAL A 93 1.52 21.63 0.19
N LEU A 94 2.04 21.58 1.41
CA LEU A 94 2.46 20.36 2.11
C LEU A 94 1.27 19.51 2.59
N ILE A 95 0.54 18.91 1.65
CA ILE A 95 -0.63 18.07 1.88
C ILE A 95 -0.31 16.63 1.51
N ALA A 96 -0.68 15.68 2.38
CA ALA A 96 -0.55 14.25 2.11
C ALA A 96 -1.34 13.85 0.85
N PHE A 97 -0.88 12.79 0.19
CA PHE A 97 -1.48 12.23 -1.04
C PHE A 97 -1.46 13.15 -2.26
N GLN A 98 -1.02 14.41 -2.15
CA GLN A 98 -0.79 15.24 -3.32
C GLN A 98 0.60 15.02 -3.88
N ARG A 99 0.67 14.97 -5.21
CA ARG A 99 1.94 14.94 -5.91
C ARG A 99 2.57 16.32 -5.86
N LEU A 100 3.79 16.38 -5.35
CA LEU A 100 4.56 17.59 -5.15
C LEU A 100 5.77 17.60 -6.07
N SER A 101 6.24 18.80 -6.40
CA SER A 101 7.60 19.03 -6.89
C SER A 101 8.40 19.70 -5.76
N LEU A 102 9.46 19.03 -5.31
CA LEU A 102 10.26 19.47 -4.16
C LEU A 102 11.68 19.81 -4.59
N SER A 103 12.19 20.92 -4.05
CA SER A 103 13.60 21.30 -4.14
C SER A 103 14.19 21.39 -2.74
N TRP A 104 15.41 20.89 -2.55
CA TRP A 104 16.08 20.90 -1.25
C TRP A 104 17.58 21.13 -1.37
N SER A 105 18.23 21.42 -0.24
CA SER A 105 19.68 21.57 -0.15
C SER A 105 20.25 20.90 1.08
N GLY A 106 21.53 20.53 1.01
CA GLY A 106 22.27 19.88 2.09
C GLY A 106 22.63 18.43 1.79
N ALA A 107 23.63 17.94 2.53
CA ALA A 107 24.19 16.60 2.39
C ALA A 107 24.06 15.74 3.67
N GLY A 108 23.43 16.26 4.72
CA GLY A 108 23.18 15.50 5.95
C GLY A 108 21.93 14.60 5.85
N GLU A 109 21.69 13.85 6.92
CA GLU A 109 20.52 12.96 7.05
C GLU A 109 19.18 13.70 6.91
N ILE A 110 19.12 14.92 7.46
CA ILE A 110 17.98 15.83 7.30
C ILE A 110 18.41 16.99 6.40
N LYS A 111 17.80 17.07 5.22
CA LYS A 111 18.07 18.12 4.22
C LYS A 111 17.13 19.30 4.44
N THR A 112 17.46 20.49 3.95
CA THR A 112 16.59 21.67 4.09
C THR A 112 15.70 21.80 2.87
N LEU A 113 14.37 21.79 3.06
CA LEU A 113 13.41 22.09 2.01
C LEU A 113 13.57 23.55 1.58
N VAL A 114 13.77 23.76 0.28
CA VAL A 114 13.94 25.09 -0.35
C VAL A 114 12.66 25.53 -1.03
N ARG A 115 12.01 24.62 -1.77
CA ARG A 115 10.79 24.89 -2.54
C ARG A 115 9.87 23.67 -2.52
N ALA A 116 8.57 23.92 -2.45
CA ALA A 116 7.56 22.90 -2.64
C ALA A 116 6.44 23.50 -3.48
N GLU A 117 6.00 22.76 -4.50
CA GLU A 117 4.88 23.13 -5.36
C GLU A 117 3.99 21.92 -5.61
N TRP A 118 2.72 22.15 -5.92
CA TRP A 118 1.87 21.08 -6.45
C TRP A 118 2.29 20.77 -7.89
N SER A 119 2.26 19.49 -8.23
CA SER A 119 2.53 19.02 -9.58
C SER A 119 1.46 18.01 -9.97
N GLY A 120 0.87 18.18 -11.15
CA GLY A 120 -0.20 17.30 -11.63
C GLY A 120 -1.60 17.64 -11.09
N ALA A 121 -2.56 16.77 -11.38
CA ALA A 121 -3.95 16.97 -11.00
C ALA A 121 -4.13 16.78 -9.48
N PRO A 122 -4.87 17.68 -8.80
CA PRO A 122 -5.17 17.50 -7.39
C PRO A 122 -6.06 16.27 -7.21
N GLN A 123 -5.66 15.37 -6.30
CA GLN A 123 -6.47 14.24 -5.87
C GLN A 123 -6.93 14.42 -4.43
N ARG A 124 -8.14 13.98 -4.10
CA ARG A 124 -8.63 13.96 -2.71
C ARG A 124 -9.00 12.55 -2.33
N LEU A 125 -8.27 12.01 -1.37
CA LEU A 125 -8.63 10.77 -0.71
C LEU A 125 -9.49 11.11 0.51
N GLN A 126 -10.65 10.47 0.62
CA GLN A 126 -11.60 10.67 1.72
C GLN A 126 -12.10 9.32 2.24
N GLY A 127 -12.54 9.29 3.50
CA GLY A 127 -13.10 8.08 4.12
C GLY A 127 -12.19 6.86 3.97
N ALA A 128 -12.73 5.78 3.40
CA ALA A 128 -11.99 4.53 3.18
C ALA A 128 -10.73 4.73 2.32
N ALA A 129 -10.79 5.54 1.25
CA ALA A 129 -9.63 5.82 0.40
C ALA A 129 -8.50 6.49 1.19
N ALA A 130 -8.84 7.46 2.05
CA ALA A 130 -7.84 8.13 2.90
C ALA A 130 -7.17 7.12 3.84
N MET A 131 -7.95 6.22 4.45
CA MET A 131 -7.39 5.17 5.32
C MET A 131 -6.48 4.22 4.55
N SER A 132 -6.84 3.85 3.33
CA SER A 132 -5.97 3.09 2.43
C SER A 132 -4.68 3.84 2.11
N GLY A 133 -4.76 5.14 1.79
CA GLY A 133 -3.58 5.98 1.56
C GLY A 133 -2.66 6.06 2.79
N TRP A 134 -3.22 6.23 3.99
CA TRP A 134 -2.44 6.23 5.23
C TRP A 134 -1.76 4.88 5.47
N TYR A 135 -2.44 3.77 5.17
CA TYR A 135 -1.87 2.44 5.24
C TYR A 135 -0.67 2.29 4.30
N LEU A 136 -0.77 2.76 3.05
CA LEU A 136 0.37 2.77 2.11
C LEU A 136 1.52 3.63 2.63
N ASN A 137 1.24 4.82 3.17
CA ASN A 137 2.27 5.68 3.78
C ASN A 137 2.98 4.99 4.94
N GLU A 138 2.24 4.30 5.79
CA GLU A 138 2.81 3.61 6.94
C GLU A 138 3.69 2.43 6.52
N LEU A 139 3.28 1.66 5.50
CA LEU A 139 4.13 0.63 4.89
C LEU A 139 5.44 1.23 4.40
N LEU A 140 5.36 2.34 3.65
CA LEU A 140 6.54 3.00 3.11
C LEU A 140 7.50 3.47 4.21
N LEU A 141 6.99 4.06 5.29
CA LEU A 141 7.81 4.53 6.42
C LEU A 141 8.55 3.40 7.14
N ARG A 142 7.92 2.22 7.22
CA ARG A 142 8.43 1.09 8.00
C ARG A 142 9.39 0.22 7.22
N LEU A 143 9.15 0.05 5.93
CA LEU A 143 9.84 -0.95 5.12
C LEU A 143 10.91 -0.35 4.22
N LEU A 144 10.84 0.93 3.85
CA LEU A 144 11.87 1.54 3.01
C LEU A 144 13.03 2.13 3.82
N GLY A 145 14.23 1.84 3.35
CA GLY A 145 15.45 2.59 3.69
C GLY A 145 15.34 4.07 3.32
N ARG A 146 16.25 4.89 3.85
CA ARG A 146 16.41 6.29 3.44
C ARG A 146 17.43 6.40 2.33
N ASP A 147 17.26 7.42 1.49
CA ASP A 147 18.19 7.77 0.42
C ASP A 147 18.41 6.66 -0.64
N ASP A 148 17.49 5.69 -0.73
CA ASP A 148 17.50 4.59 -1.70
C ASP A 148 16.35 4.73 -2.74
N PRO A 149 16.65 5.04 -4.02
CA PRO A 149 15.64 5.26 -5.05
C PRO A 149 14.88 3.98 -5.47
N HIS A 150 13.55 4.06 -5.46
CA HIS A 150 12.65 3.01 -5.95
C HIS A 150 11.64 3.59 -6.96
N GLU A 151 12.08 3.83 -8.21
CA GLU A 151 11.26 4.53 -9.22
C GLU A 151 9.99 3.75 -9.61
N SER A 152 10.10 2.44 -9.81
CA SER A 152 9.01 1.50 -10.08
C SER A 152 7.94 1.53 -8.98
N LEU A 153 8.39 1.49 -7.72
CA LEU A 153 7.51 1.54 -6.55
C LEU A 153 6.88 2.92 -6.38
N TYR A 154 7.60 4.00 -6.70
CA TYR A 154 7.03 5.34 -6.74
C TYR A 154 5.89 5.42 -7.77
N ASP A 155 6.10 4.91 -8.98
CA ASP A 155 5.08 4.92 -10.02
C ASP A 155 3.88 4.01 -9.63
N ALA A 156 4.14 2.88 -8.94
CA ALA A 156 3.09 2.04 -8.36
C ALA A 156 2.28 2.75 -7.26
N TYR A 157 2.94 3.54 -6.42
CA TYR A 157 2.30 4.36 -5.39
C TYR A 157 1.37 5.42 -6.01
N VAL A 158 1.84 6.08 -7.09
CA VAL A 158 1.03 7.04 -7.86
C VAL A 158 -0.25 6.38 -8.39
N ASP A 159 -0.11 5.22 -9.04
CA ASP A 159 -1.25 4.47 -9.60
C ASP A 159 -2.22 4.03 -8.50
N ALA A 160 -1.70 3.48 -7.40
CA ALA A 160 -2.52 3.03 -6.27
C ALA A 160 -3.36 4.17 -5.68
N LEU A 161 -2.77 5.35 -5.45
CA LEU A 161 -3.51 6.52 -4.95
C LEU A 161 -4.60 6.97 -5.94
N ALA A 162 -4.30 7.03 -7.23
CA ALA A 162 -5.25 7.43 -8.24
C ALA A 162 -6.45 6.47 -8.32
N ARG A 163 -6.19 5.16 -8.28
CA ARG A 163 -7.23 4.12 -8.28
C ARG A 163 -8.06 4.13 -7.01
N LEU A 164 -7.46 4.37 -5.84
CA LEU A 164 -8.17 4.50 -4.57
C LEU A 164 -9.03 5.77 -4.52
N ALA A 165 -8.56 6.87 -5.12
CA ALA A 165 -9.36 8.08 -5.24
C ALA A 165 -10.61 7.87 -6.11
N ALA A 166 -10.50 7.08 -7.19
CA ALA A 166 -11.64 6.71 -8.03
C ALA A 166 -12.55 5.66 -7.39
N HIS A 167 -11.97 4.67 -6.70
CA HIS A 167 -12.67 3.52 -6.14
C HIS A 167 -12.22 3.24 -4.69
N PRO A 168 -12.82 3.91 -3.68
CA PRO A 168 -12.33 3.91 -2.29
C PRO A 168 -12.26 2.57 -1.57
N ARG A 169 -12.89 1.51 -2.10
CA ARG A 169 -12.91 0.15 -1.52
C ARG A 169 -12.18 -0.87 -2.39
N LEU A 170 -11.41 -0.42 -3.37
CA LEU A 170 -10.72 -1.28 -4.32
C LEU A 170 -9.53 -1.99 -3.66
N SER A 171 -9.75 -3.21 -3.18
CA SER A 171 -8.72 -4.00 -2.53
C SER A 171 -7.58 -4.40 -3.48
N SER A 172 -7.86 -4.53 -4.78
CA SER A 172 -6.87 -4.92 -5.80
C SER A 172 -5.71 -3.93 -5.90
N ALA A 173 -5.99 -2.62 -5.84
CA ALA A 173 -4.95 -1.58 -5.82
C ALA A 173 -4.02 -1.70 -4.60
N LEU A 174 -4.56 -2.12 -3.45
CA LEU A 174 -3.75 -2.40 -2.27
C LEU A 174 -2.91 -3.66 -2.43
N ARG A 175 -3.52 -4.77 -2.89
CA ARG A 175 -2.80 -6.05 -3.05
C ARG A 175 -1.64 -5.89 -4.05
N GLU A 176 -1.89 -5.19 -5.15
CA GLU A 176 -0.87 -4.92 -6.16
C GLU A 176 0.29 -4.10 -5.59
N PHE A 177 -0.02 -3.01 -4.90
CA PHE A 177 1.02 -2.17 -4.29
C PHE A 177 1.82 -2.94 -3.23
N GLU A 178 1.17 -3.71 -2.37
CA GLU A 178 1.81 -4.53 -1.35
C GLU A 178 2.75 -5.57 -1.96
N TRP A 179 2.31 -6.25 -3.03
CA TRP A 179 3.14 -7.20 -3.74
C TRP A 179 4.36 -6.53 -4.38
N ARG A 180 4.15 -5.42 -5.09
CA ARG A 180 5.25 -4.64 -5.69
C ARG A 180 6.22 -4.15 -4.63
N LEU A 181 5.74 -3.70 -3.48
CA LEU A 181 6.58 -3.30 -2.35
C LEU A 181 7.44 -4.47 -1.86
N LEU A 182 6.85 -5.64 -1.63
CA LEU A 182 7.60 -6.84 -1.20
C LEU A 182 8.66 -7.24 -2.22
N CYS A 183 8.33 -7.25 -3.52
CA CYS A 183 9.30 -7.52 -4.58
C CYS A 183 10.45 -6.51 -4.57
N GLU A 184 10.14 -5.22 -4.48
CA GLU A 184 11.12 -4.13 -4.54
C GLU A 184 12.12 -4.19 -3.38
N ILE A 185 11.67 -4.56 -2.17
CA ILE A 185 12.53 -4.68 -0.98
C ILE A 185 13.16 -6.08 -0.84
N GLY A 186 13.04 -6.95 -1.86
CA GLY A 186 13.69 -8.26 -1.90
C GLY A 186 12.98 -9.37 -1.12
N TYR A 187 11.74 -9.16 -0.70
CA TYR A 187 10.92 -10.15 0.01
C TYR A 187 9.82 -10.77 -0.87
N GLY A 188 9.85 -10.51 -2.18
CA GLY A 188 9.04 -11.24 -3.16
C GLY A 188 9.53 -12.67 -3.37
N PHE A 189 8.77 -13.44 -4.13
CA PHE A 189 9.10 -14.81 -4.54
C PHE A 189 8.50 -15.09 -5.93
N ASP A 190 8.87 -16.18 -6.61
CA ASP A 190 8.21 -16.58 -7.86
C ASP A 190 6.88 -17.28 -7.55
N PRO A 191 5.71 -16.67 -7.77
CA PRO A 191 4.44 -17.33 -7.51
C PRO A 191 4.09 -18.39 -8.56
N ALA A 192 4.83 -18.48 -9.67
CA ALA A 192 4.57 -19.46 -10.73
C ALA A 192 5.37 -20.76 -10.57
N ALA A 193 6.31 -20.83 -9.63
CA ALA A 193 7.17 -21.99 -9.44
C ALA A 193 7.43 -22.27 -7.96
N THR A 194 7.63 -23.55 -7.61
CA THR A 194 8.00 -23.97 -6.26
C THR A 194 9.49 -23.76 -5.99
N GLY A 195 9.92 -23.97 -4.74
CA GLY A 195 11.35 -23.94 -4.40
C GLY A 195 12.20 -24.98 -5.15
N ALA A 196 11.59 -26.04 -5.68
CA ALA A 196 12.24 -27.05 -6.53
C ALA A 196 12.14 -26.71 -8.04
N GLU A 197 11.75 -25.47 -8.37
CA GLU A 197 11.53 -24.99 -9.75
C GLU A 197 10.39 -25.68 -10.51
N GLU A 198 9.53 -26.43 -9.82
CA GLU A 198 8.36 -27.05 -10.44
C GLU A 198 7.26 -26.02 -10.67
N PRO A 199 6.54 -26.06 -11.80
CA PRO A 199 5.47 -25.10 -12.07
C PRO A 199 4.31 -25.27 -11.08
N VAL A 200 3.78 -24.15 -10.59
CA VAL A 200 2.54 -24.10 -9.83
C VAL A 200 1.37 -24.49 -10.75
N ARG A 201 0.48 -25.37 -10.26
CA ARG A 201 -0.65 -25.92 -11.03
C ARG A 201 -1.97 -25.49 -10.40
N ALA A 202 -2.97 -25.20 -11.25
CA ALA A 202 -4.35 -25.06 -10.81
C ALA A 202 -4.86 -26.39 -10.20
N GLY A 203 -5.85 -26.31 -9.31
CA GLY A 203 -6.39 -27.46 -8.59
C GLY A 203 -5.51 -28.01 -7.46
N VAL A 204 -4.26 -27.56 -7.34
CA VAL A 204 -3.32 -27.98 -6.30
C VAL A 204 -3.29 -26.96 -5.16
N ARG A 205 -3.16 -27.45 -3.93
CA ARG A 205 -3.01 -26.62 -2.73
C ARG A 205 -1.53 -26.46 -2.39
N TYR A 206 -1.17 -25.24 -1.99
CA TYR A 206 0.19 -24.87 -1.63
C TYR A 206 0.20 -24.20 -0.26
N ARG A 207 1.38 -24.17 0.34
CA ARG A 207 1.72 -23.28 1.45
C ARG A 207 2.89 -22.42 1.05
N VAL A 208 2.90 -21.17 1.49
CA VAL A 208 3.99 -20.24 1.21
C VAL A 208 4.64 -19.89 2.55
N PRO A 209 5.82 -20.46 2.87
CA PRO A 209 6.61 -20.03 4.01
C PRO A 209 6.96 -18.54 3.93
N LEU A 210 7.26 -17.91 5.07
CA LEU A 210 7.46 -16.46 5.13
C LEU A 210 8.67 -15.96 4.33
N GLU A 211 9.70 -16.79 4.20
CA GLU A 211 10.97 -16.45 3.54
C GLU A 211 11.26 -17.31 2.29
N ALA A 212 10.29 -18.11 1.83
CA ALA A 212 10.45 -19.00 0.68
C ALA A 212 9.32 -18.80 -0.35
N GLY A 213 9.43 -19.50 -1.48
CA GLY A 213 8.37 -19.60 -2.47
C GLY A 213 7.30 -20.64 -2.08
N PRO A 214 6.34 -20.93 -2.97
CA PRO A 214 5.32 -21.95 -2.76
C PRO A 214 5.92 -23.34 -2.57
N GLU A 215 5.35 -24.09 -1.64
CA GLU A 215 5.58 -25.52 -1.41
C GLU A 215 4.24 -26.23 -1.54
N GLN A 216 4.20 -27.35 -2.26
CA GLN A 216 2.96 -28.11 -2.39
C GLN A 216 2.52 -28.63 -1.02
N GLU A 217 1.23 -28.55 -0.72
CA GLU A 217 0.70 -29.05 0.55
C GLU A 217 0.70 -30.59 0.54
N GLU A 218 1.52 -31.18 1.40
CA GLU A 218 1.57 -32.63 1.62
C GLU A 218 0.88 -33.02 2.94
N PRO A 219 0.09 -34.11 2.97
CA PRO A 219 -0.68 -34.49 4.17
C PRO A 219 0.18 -34.78 5.41
N GLU A 220 1.39 -35.29 5.22
CA GLU A 220 2.28 -35.76 6.28
C GLU A 220 3.33 -34.71 6.70
N ALA A 221 3.46 -33.61 5.95
CA ALA A 221 4.46 -32.58 6.20
C ALA A 221 4.00 -31.55 7.26
N PRO A 222 4.94 -30.88 7.96
CA PRO A 222 4.63 -29.75 8.80
C PRO A 222 3.88 -28.65 8.03
N GLN A 223 2.73 -28.22 8.56
CA GLN A 223 1.88 -27.19 7.94
C GLN A 223 2.41 -25.77 8.15
N LEU A 224 3.63 -25.51 7.72
CA LEU A 224 4.29 -24.20 7.83
C LEU A 224 3.92 -23.30 6.65
N GLY A 225 3.77 -22.00 6.92
CA GLY A 225 3.45 -21.00 5.89
C GLY A 225 1.95 -20.80 5.62
N THR A 226 1.65 -19.79 4.81
CA THR A 226 0.27 -19.39 4.50
C THR A 226 -0.34 -20.34 3.48
N PRO A 227 -1.48 -21.01 3.77
CA PRO A 227 -2.13 -21.85 2.79
C PRO A 227 -2.74 -21.02 1.65
N ILE A 228 -2.64 -21.49 0.41
CA ILE A 228 -3.11 -20.79 -0.79
C ILE A 228 -3.41 -21.78 -1.92
N ALA A 229 -4.40 -21.47 -2.75
CA ALA A 229 -4.71 -22.25 -3.95
C ALA A 229 -3.73 -21.92 -5.09
N GLY A 230 -3.46 -22.90 -5.95
CA GLY A 230 -2.64 -22.71 -7.15
C GLY A 230 -3.19 -21.62 -8.07
N GLU A 231 -4.52 -21.50 -8.19
CA GLU A 231 -5.19 -20.46 -8.98
C GLU A 231 -4.85 -19.06 -8.46
N SER A 232 -4.86 -18.88 -7.14
CA SER A 232 -4.51 -17.60 -6.49
C SER A 232 -3.05 -17.25 -6.72
N LEU A 233 -2.14 -18.23 -6.64
CA LEU A 233 -0.72 -18.04 -6.96
C LEU A 233 -0.51 -17.68 -8.44
N LEU A 234 -1.21 -18.36 -9.36
CA LEU A 234 -1.17 -18.03 -10.78
C LEU A 234 -1.76 -16.65 -11.08
N ALA A 235 -2.80 -16.23 -10.36
CA ALA A 235 -3.35 -14.88 -10.43
C ALA A 235 -2.31 -13.84 -9.96
N LEU A 236 -1.61 -14.10 -8.86
CA LEU A 236 -0.50 -13.25 -8.39
C LEU A 236 0.63 -13.17 -9.43
N ALA A 237 1.01 -14.30 -10.02
CA ALA A 237 2.03 -14.38 -11.08
C ALA A 237 1.69 -13.51 -12.28
N ALA A 238 0.42 -13.58 -12.71
CA ALA A 238 -0.11 -12.83 -13.83
C ALA A 238 -0.45 -11.36 -13.50
N GLY A 239 -0.32 -10.95 -12.24
CA GLY A 239 -0.70 -9.59 -11.79
C GLY A 239 -2.20 -9.31 -11.84
N ARG A 240 -3.05 -10.35 -11.75
CA ARG A 240 -4.51 -10.25 -11.77
C ARG A 240 -5.07 -10.06 -10.37
N PHE A 241 -4.92 -8.85 -9.82
CA PHE A 241 -5.36 -8.53 -8.46
C PHE A 241 -6.86 -8.26 -8.35
N GLU A 242 -7.53 -8.05 -9.48
CA GLU A 242 -8.97 -7.84 -9.61
C GLU A 242 -9.80 -9.13 -9.49
N ASP A 243 -9.17 -10.30 -9.49
CA ASP A 243 -9.84 -11.58 -9.29
C ASP A 243 -10.42 -11.67 -7.87
N ALA A 244 -11.74 -11.58 -7.77
CA ALA A 244 -12.46 -11.61 -6.52
C ALA A 244 -12.33 -12.95 -5.77
N ALA A 245 -12.08 -14.06 -6.48
CA ALA A 245 -11.90 -15.37 -5.87
C ALA A 245 -10.52 -15.51 -5.22
N ALA A 246 -9.48 -14.96 -5.87
CA ALA A 246 -8.10 -14.99 -5.35
C ALA A 246 -7.88 -14.00 -4.20
N GLU A 247 -8.63 -12.88 -4.19
CA GLU A 247 -8.38 -11.74 -3.30
C GLU A 247 -8.25 -12.11 -1.81
N PRO A 248 -9.13 -12.93 -1.19
CA PRO A 248 -9.03 -13.23 0.23
C PRO A 248 -7.74 -13.98 0.59
N GLU A 249 -7.30 -14.89 -0.28
CA GLU A 249 -6.06 -15.64 -0.09
C GLU A 249 -4.82 -14.76 -0.30
N LEU A 250 -4.82 -13.93 -1.34
CA LEU A 250 -3.75 -12.95 -1.59
C LEU A 250 -3.64 -11.95 -0.45
N ARG A 251 -4.77 -11.47 0.07
CA ARG A 251 -4.80 -10.56 1.21
C ARG A 251 -4.16 -11.20 2.44
N ARG A 252 -4.48 -12.46 2.74
CA ARG A 252 -3.88 -13.19 3.87
C ARG A 252 -2.38 -13.36 3.69
N LEU A 253 -1.96 -13.89 2.53
CA LEU A 253 -0.56 -14.11 2.19
C LEU A 253 0.29 -12.84 2.31
N LEU A 254 -0.12 -11.77 1.63
CA LEU A 254 0.61 -10.50 1.63
C LEU A 254 0.65 -9.87 3.02
N ARG A 255 -0.46 -9.96 3.78
CA ARG A 255 -0.51 -9.49 5.16
C ARG A 255 0.48 -10.23 6.05
N GLU A 256 0.46 -11.55 6.06
CA GLU A 256 1.33 -12.37 6.92
C GLU A 256 2.81 -12.07 6.64
N ARG A 257 3.18 -11.97 5.35
CA ARG A 257 4.54 -11.63 4.95
C ARG A 257 4.94 -10.21 5.33
N LEU A 258 4.08 -9.21 5.09
CA LEU A 258 4.35 -7.83 5.53
C LEU A 258 4.49 -7.74 7.06
N ASP A 259 3.63 -8.44 7.81
CA ASP A 259 3.64 -8.42 9.27
C ASP A 259 4.93 -9.05 9.82
N TYR A 260 5.43 -10.12 9.19
CA TYR A 260 6.72 -10.73 9.52
C TYR A 260 7.87 -9.72 9.37
N HIS A 261 7.97 -9.04 8.22
CA HIS A 261 9.04 -8.07 7.98
C HIS A 261 8.91 -6.75 8.75
N MET A 262 7.77 -6.52 9.41
CA MET A 262 7.60 -5.40 10.35
C MET A 262 8.11 -5.70 11.78
N ASN A 263 8.73 -6.86 12.01
CA ASN A 263 9.36 -7.25 13.28
C ASN A 263 8.44 -7.05 14.51
N GLY A 264 7.18 -7.46 14.39
CA GLY A 264 6.21 -7.44 15.49
C GLY A 264 5.65 -6.05 15.86
N ARG A 265 5.99 -4.98 15.11
CA ARG A 265 5.36 -3.67 15.29
C ARG A 265 4.02 -3.64 14.55
N PRO A 266 2.85 -3.59 15.23
CA PRO A 266 1.56 -3.55 14.54
C PRO A 266 1.38 -2.21 13.82
N LEU A 267 0.71 -2.21 12.67
CA LEU A 267 0.39 -0.99 11.94
C LEU A 267 -0.66 -0.16 12.69
N ALA A 268 -0.35 1.10 12.97
CA ALA A 268 -1.24 2.05 13.64
C ALA A 268 -2.52 2.26 12.84
N THR A 269 -2.41 2.31 11.50
CA THR A 269 -3.57 2.44 10.60
C THR A 269 -4.57 1.30 10.77
N ARG A 270 -4.07 0.07 10.97
CA ARG A 270 -4.92 -1.09 11.22
C ARG A 270 -5.58 -1.04 12.61
N GLN A 271 -4.88 -0.53 13.61
CA GLN A 271 -5.45 -0.33 14.94
C GLN A 271 -6.60 0.69 14.89
N VAL A 272 -6.38 1.84 14.25
CA VAL A 272 -7.42 2.87 14.07
C VAL A 272 -8.65 2.32 13.35
N LEU A 273 -8.47 1.53 12.28
CA LEU A 273 -9.60 0.90 11.58
C LEU A 273 -10.37 -0.08 12.46
N ARG A 274 -9.67 -0.87 13.28
CA ARG A 274 -10.31 -1.78 14.25
C ARG A 274 -11.13 -1.01 15.28
N ASP A 275 -10.56 0.05 15.84
CA ASP A 275 -11.21 0.87 16.86
C ASP A 275 -12.46 1.57 16.29
N LEU A 276 -12.37 2.12 15.07
CA LEU A 276 -13.51 2.72 14.37
C LEU A 276 -14.63 1.71 14.12
N ASN A 277 -14.30 0.51 13.66
CA ASN A 277 -15.29 -0.55 13.43
C ASN A 277 -15.95 -1.02 14.73
N ALA A 278 -15.19 -1.11 15.82
CA ALA A 278 -15.72 -1.46 17.14
C ALA A 278 -16.70 -0.39 17.67
N MET A 279 -16.39 0.90 17.47
CA MET A 279 -17.27 2.01 17.86
C MET A 279 -18.59 2.00 17.10
N VAL A 280 -18.56 1.79 15.78
CA VAL A 280 -19.76 1.72 14.93
C VAL A 280 -20.62 0.50 15.30
N SER A 281 -20.00 -0.65 15.57
CA SER A 281 -20.71 -1.87 15.96
C SER A 281 -21.41 -1.75 17.32
N THR A 282 -20.82 -0.98 18.25
CA THR A 282 -21.40 -0.73 19.57
C THR A 282 -22.58 0.24 19.51
N GLN A 283 -22.58 1.19 18.57
CA GLN A 283 -23.72 2.10 18.34
C GLN A 283 -24.90 1.42 17.62
N GLY A 284 -24.65 0.38 16.82
CA GLY A 284 -25.70 -0.41 16.16
C GLY A 284 -26.39 -1.46 17.04
N ALA A 285 -25.81 -1.82 18.19
CA ALA A 285 -26.36 -2.80 19.13
C ALA A 285 -27.25 -2.18 20.22
N ALA A 286 -27.34 -0.84 20.29
CA ALA A 286 -28.13 -0.10 21.27
C ALA A 286 -29.51 0.32 20.72
N ASP A 287 -30.31 -0.63 20.24
CA ASP A 287 -31.79 -0.56 20.35
C ASP A 287 -32.40 -1.95 20.11
N PRO A 288 -32.79 -2.65 21.19
CA PRO A 288 -34.15 -3.18 21.17
C PRO A 288 -34.87 -2.95 22.50
N ALA A 289 -36.09 -2.41 22.39
CA ALA A 289 -37.16 -2.35 23.38
C ALA A 289 -37.21 -1.13 24.32
N ALA A 290 -37.76 -0.02 23.80
CA ALA A 290 -38.56 0.87 24.62
C ALA A 290 -39.99 0.28 24.77
N PRO A 291 -40.50 0.00 25.98
CA PRO A 291 -41.86 -0.47 26.14
C PRO A 291 -42.85 0.68 25.88
N VAL A 292 -43.80 0.43 24.98
CA VAL A 292 -44.97 1.30 24.73
C VAL A 292 -45.76 1.43 26.03
N ARG A 293 -45.70 2.61 26.67
CA ARG A 293 -46.59 2.97 27.78
C ARG A 293 -48.03 3.07 27.25
N GLN A 294 -48.84 2.05 27.51
CA GLN A 294 -50.30 2.15 27.35
C GLN A 294 -50.83 3.19 28.33
N ARG A 295 -51.48 4.24 27.80
CA ARG A 295 -52.20 5.24 28.60
C ARG A 295 -53.50 4.61 29.13
N ARG A 296 -53.67 4.56 30.46
CA ARG A 296 -54.98 4.35 31.09
C ARG A 296 -55.86 5.58 30.85
N PRO A 297 -57.17 5.43 30.55
CA PRO A 297 -58.11 6.55 30.58
C PRO A 297 -58.38 6.98 32.02
N LEU A 298 -58.47 8.29 32.24
CA LEU A 298 -58.86 8.91 33.50
C LEU A 298 -60.38 8.88 33.64
N GLU A 299 -60.86 8.24 34.71
CA GLU A 299 -62.19 8.48 35.28
C GLU A 299 -62.18 9.82 36.06
N GLY A 300 -63.28 10.56 35.96
CA GLY A 300 -63.55 11.82 36.68
C GLY A 300 -64.82 12.46 36.07
N GLU A 301 -66.00 12.08 36.56
CA GLU A 301 -66.80 12.78 37.59
C GLU A 301 -67.70 13.89 37.03
N ARG A 302 -69.02 13.70 37.21
CA ARG A 302 -70.07 14.71 37.38
C ARG A 302 -70.70 14.46 38.76
N PRO A 303 -71.48 15.39 39.35
CA PRO A 303 -71.82 16.75 38.89
C PRO A 303 -71.16 17.86 39.72
#